data_AF-A0A7X7S4I2-F1
#
_entry.id   AF-A0A7X7S4I2-F1
#
_cell.length_a   1.000
_cell.length_b   1.000
_cell.length_c   1.000
_cell.angle_alpha   90.00
_cell.angle_beta   90.00
_cell.angle_gamma   90.00
#
_symmetry.space_group_name_H-M   'P 1'
#
loop_
_entity.id
_entity.type
_entity.pdbx_description
1 polymer ?
#
loop_
_entity_poly.entity_id
_entity_poly.type
_entity_poly.pdbx_seq_one_letter_code
_entity_poly.pdbx_strand_id
1 'polypeptide(L)'
;MALVGNDGSIDWLCLPRFDSGACFAKLLGTDEHGFWRLAPGGAERCTRRQYRDDSLILETEWETPEGSVRVIDLMPVRDQAADVVRIVEGLTGRVRMHTDLRLRFDYGHIIPWVRRDGHQLSAIAGPDSVWLDTPVEVHGHDLMTSAEFDVVAGDRVPFVLTHHPSHEPEPTRRDPERVLARTEEFWAEWTSHLSYDGGWPEAVRRSLVTLKGLTYAPSGGIVGAATTSLPEDLGGSRNWDYRYCWLRDATFTLQALLGTGFVEEAGAWRDWLLRAVAGDPADLQIMYGIDGRRRLPEYELEWLPGYEDSPPVRIGNGAAGQFQLDVWGEVLDMLHIARESGLSAAPDAWDLQLAMLEFLEGNWQRADKS
;
A
#
# COMPACT_ATOMS: atom_id res chain seq x y z
N MET A 1 -1.74 0.13 -0.03
CA MET A 1 -1.77 0.80 1.27
C MET A 1 -2.11 2.26 1.05
N ALA A 2 -2.92 2.85 1.93
CA ALA A 2 -3.28 4.27 1.92
C ALA A 2 -2.56 4.98 3.08
N LEU A 3 -2.04 6.19 2.89
CA LEU A 3 -1.44 6.96 3.99
C LEU A 3 -2.43 8.01 4.47
N VAL A 4 -2.83 7.89 5.75
CA VAL A 4 -3.83 8.73 6.39
C VAL A 4 -3.17 9.73 7.33
N GLY A 5 -3.38 11.02 7.08
CA GLY A 5 -2.96 12.15 7.89
C GLY A 5 -3.72 12.25 9.21
N ASN A 6 -3.20 13.06 10.14
CA ASN A 6 -3.87 13.32 11.41
C ASN A 6 -5.11 14.22 11.26
N ASP A 7 -5.32 14.81 10.10
CA ASP A 7 -6.46 15.65 9.73
C ASP A 7 -7.61 14.84 9.09
N GLY A 8 -7.47 13.51 9.02
CA GLY A 8 -8.41 12.61 8.35
C GLY A 8 -8.28 12.58 6.83
N SER A 9 -7.21 13.13 6.26
CA SER A 9 -6.95 13.09 4.82
C SER A 9 -6.17 11.84 4.41
N ILE A 10 -6.58 11.21 3.31
CA ILE A 10 -5.75 10.23 2.59
C ILE A 10 -4.96 11.01 1.53
N ASP A 11 -3.67 11.20 1.76
CA ASP A 11 -2.80 12.04 0.92
C ASP A 11 -1.98 11.25 -0.09
N TRP A 12 -1.90 9.92 0.10
CA TRP A 12 -1.26 9.00 -0.83
C TRP A 12 -2.07 7.72 -0.97
N LEU A 13 -2.41 7.39 -2.21
CA LEU A 13 -3.09 6.15 -2.56
C LEU A 13 -2.79 5.77 -4.01
N CYS A 14 -2.26 4.56 -4.19
CA CYS A 14 -2.09 3.92 -5.50
C CYS A 14 -3.12 2.80 -5.64
N LEU A 15 -3.90 2.81 -6.72
CA LEU A 15 -4.85 1.75 -7.06
C LEU A 15 -4.65 1.31 -8.53
N PRO A 16 -4.82 0.02 -8.84
CA PRO A 16 -5.07 -1.06 -7.90
C PRO A 16 -3.78 -1.60 -7.25
N ARG A 17 -2.59 -1.19 -7.66
CA ARG A 17 -1.33 -1.79 -7.17
C ARG A 17 -0.48 -0.77 -6.44
N PHE A 18 0.49 -1.26 -5.64
CA PHE A 18 1.50 -0.39 -5.04
C PHE A 18 2.23 0.42 -6.12
N ASP A 19 2.60 -0.23 -7.23
CA ASP A 19 3.33 0.36 -8.34
C ASP A 19 2.42 0.96 -9.45
N SER A 20 1.13 1.15 -9.17
CA SER A 20 0.22 1.91 -10.04
C SER A 20 0.44 3.42 -9.92
N GLY A 21 -0.07 4.16 -10.91
CA GLY A 21 -0.26 5.61 -10.79
C GLY A 21 -1.06 5.96 -9.54
N ALA A 22 -0.62 6.96 -8.78
CA ALA A 22 -1.36 7.39 -7.60
C ALA A 22 -2.66 8.09 -8.02
N CYS A 23 -3.78 7.77 -7.36
CA CYS A 23 -5.04 8.50 -7.50
C CYS A 23 -5.15 9.65 -6.48
N PHE A 24 -4.34 9.60 -5.43
CA PHE A 24 -4.07 10.69 -4.49
C PHE A 24 -2.55 10.86 -4.37
N ALA A 25 -2.05 12.05 -4.70
CA ALA A 25 -0.63 12.38 -4.71
C ALA A 25 -0.29 13.66 -3.93
N LYS A 26 -1.22 14.14 -3.08
CA LYS A 26 -1.01 15.30 -2.22
C LYS A 26 0.27 15.19 -1.37
N LEU A 27 0.65 13.99 -0.93
CA LEU A 27 1.90 13.76 -0.19
C LEU A 27 3.15 14.31 -0.91
N LEU A 28 3.19 14.23 -2.24
CA LEU A 28 4.32 14.72 -3.05
C LEU A 28 3.99 16.04 -3.77
N GLY A 29 2.84 16.62 -3.48
CA GLY A 29 2.30 17.74 -4.21
C GLY A 29 1.47 18.66 -3.33
N THR A 30 0.26 18.92 -3.78
CA THR A 30 -0.66 19.88 -3.16
C THR A 30 -2.07 19.32 -3.21
N ASP A 31 -3.04 20.05 -2.65
CA ASP A 31 -4.45 19.70 -2.74
C ASP A 31 -4.94 19.55 -4.20
N GLU A 32 -4.26 20.11 -5.20
CA GLU A 32 -4.60 19.91 -6.61
C GLU A 32 -4.25 18.53 -7.17
N HIS A 33 -3.35 17.81 -6.50
CA HIS A 33 -2.80 16.51 -6.93
C HIS A 33 -3.56 15.30 -6.36
N GLY A 34 -4.70 15.57 -5.74
CA GLY A 34 -5.66 14.56 -5.28
C GLY A 34 -5.43 14.09 -3.85
N PHE A 35 -6.54 14.00 -3.13
CA PHE A 35 -6.62 13.58 -1.72
C PHE A 35 -8.06 13.19 -1.39
N TRP A 36 -8.25 12.57 -0.21
CA TRP A 36 -9.58 12.35 0.34
C TRP A 36 -9.65 12.64 1.83
N ARG A 37 -10.26 13.77 2.19
CA ARG A 37 -10.49 14.17 3.58
C ARG A 37 -11.87 13.75 4.07
N LEU A 38 -11.92 13.26 5.30
CA LEU A 38 -13.15 12.93 6.02
C LEU A 38 -12.92 13.20 7.51
N ALA A 39 -13.47 14.29 8.02
CA ALA A 39 -13.24 14.78 9.38
C ALA A 39 -14.36 15.74 9.82
N PRO A 40 -14.46 16.12 11.11
CA PRO A 40 -15.35 17.20 11.52
C PRO A 40 -15.03 18.52 10.81
N GLY A 41 -16.06 19.34 10.57
CA GLY A 41 -15.90 20.65 9.95
C GLY A 41 -14.94 21.54 10.75
N GLY A 42 -13.91 22.07 10.09
CA GLY A 42 -12.89 22.94 10.70
C GLY A 42 -11.85 22.23 11.57
N ALA A 43 -11.87 20.90 11.67
CA ALA A 43 -10.88 20.17 12.48
C ALA A 43 -9.52 20.07 11.76
N GLU A 44 -8.48 20.67 12.32
CA GLU A 44 -7.11 20.59 11.78
C GLU A 44 -6.41 19.26 12.12
N ARG A 45 -6.64 18.73 13.33
CA ARG A 45 -6.00 17.51 13.81
C ARG A 45 -6.97 16.69 14.66
N CYS A 46 -6.84 15.37 14.59
CA CYS A 46 -7.53 14.41 15.45
C CYS A 46 -7.08 14.52 16.91
N THR A 47 -7.96 14.12 17.82
CA THR A 47 -7.69 14.03 19.25
C THR A 47 -6.84 12.80 19.57
N ARG A 48 -7.16 11.64 18.96
CA ARG A 48 -6.40 10.39 19.14
C ARG A 48 -6.49 9.48 17.92
N ARG A 49 -5.51 8.59 17.79
CA ARG A 49 -5.44 7.57 16.74
C ARG A 49 -4.92 6.26 17.31
N GLN A 50 -5.44 5.15 16.79
CA GLN A 50 -4.92 3.82 17.09
C GLN A 50 -5.23 2.87 15.93
N TYR A 51 -4.42 1.83 15.79
CA TYR A 51 -4.86 0.67 15.02
C TYR A 51 -5.73 -0.20 15.91
N ARG A 52 -6.81 -0.76 15.36
CA ARG A 52 -7.69 -1.68 16.07
C ARG A 52 -6.98 -3.02 16.23
N ASP A 53 -6.66 -3.39 17.47
CA ASP A 53 -5.91 -4.61 17.80
C ASP A 53 -4.62 -4.75 16.96
N ASP A 54 -4.22 -5.98 16.63
CA ASP A 54 -3.05 -6.25 15.79
C ASP A 54 -3.42 -6.20 14.27
N SER A 55 -3.98 -5.08 13.79
CA SER A 55 -4.46 -4.94 12.41
C SER A 55 -3.96 -3.68 11.67
N LEU A 56 -4.36 -3.55 10.40
CA LEU A 56 -4.24 -2.31 9.61
C LEU A 56 -5.56 -1.53 9.52
N ILE A 57 -6.51 -1.80 10.40
CA ILE A 57 -7.73 -1.00 10.56
C ILE A 57 -7.39 0.18 11.45
N LEU A 58 -7.45 1.39 10.91
CA LEU A 58 -7.11 2.61 11.63
C LEU A 58 -8.38 3.25 12.20
N GLU A 59 -8.35 3.59 13.48
CA GLU A 59 -9.35 4.42 14.14
C GLU A 59 -8.79 5.82 14.39
N THR A 60 -9.44 6.84 13.83
CA THR A 60 -9.11 8.25 14.06
C THR A 60 -10.28 8.92 14.75
N GLU A 61 -10.06 9.53 15.92
CA GLU A 61 -11.13 10.13 16.71
C GLU A 61 -10.96 11.63 16.92
N TRP A 62 -12.08 12.33 16.95
CA TRP A 62 -12.18 13.74 17.27
C TRP A 62 -13.17 13.96 18.39
N GLU A 63 -12.77 14.79 19.35
CA GLU A 63 -13.62 15.36 20.38
C GLU A 63 -13.90 16.82 20.02
N THR A 64 -15.17 17.19 19.90
CA THR A 64 -15.64 18.56 19.63
C THR A 64 -16.49 19.04 20.81
N PRO A 65 -16.78 20.35 20.93
CA PRO A 65 -17.69 20.86 21.96
C PRO A 65 -19.10 20.24 21.91
N GLU A 66 -19.56 19.77 20.75
CA GLU A 66 -20.90 19.24 20.50
C GLU A 66 -21.00 17.71 20.56
N GLY A 67 -19.88 16.99 20.59
CA GLY A 67 -19.85 15.53 20.60
C GLY A 67 -18.49 14.93 20.26
N SER A 68 -18.48 13.63 19.99
CA SER A 68 -17.28 12.92 19.54
C SER A 68 -17.61 11.91 18.45
N VAL A 69 -16.64 11.69 17.56
CA VAL A 69 -16.78 10.85 16.37
C VAL A 69 -15.50 10.07 16.12
N ARG A 70 -15.63 8.89 15.53
CA ARG A 70 -14.54 8.05 15.05
C ARG A 70 -14.66 7.85 13.54
N VAL A 71 -13.56 7.90 12.82
CA VAL A 71 -13.45 7.39 11.45
C VAL A 71 -12.64 6.10 11.49
N ILE A 72 -13.24 5.02 11.00
CA ILE A 72 -12.63 3.70 10.86
C ILE A 72 -12.20 3.55 9.39
N ASP A 73 -10.90 3.58 9.14
CA ASP A 73 -10.30 3.43 7.81
C ASP A 73 -9.74 2.02 7.64
N LEU A 74 -10.08 1.35 6.54
CA LEU A 74 -9.51 0.06 6.20
C LEU A 74 -9.41 -0.16 4.68
N MET A 75 -8.49 -1.04 4.29
CA MET A 75 -8.47 -1.68 2.98
C MET A 75 -8.64 -3.18 3.21
N PRO A 76 -9.70 -3.82 2.69
CA PRO A 76 -9.87 -5.26 2.84
C PRO A 76 -8.83 -6.04 2.05
N VAL A 77 -8.64 -7.31 2.43
CA VAL A 77 -7.93 -8.26 1.58
C VAL A 77 -8.65 -8.34 0.25
N ARG A 78 -7.91 -8.05 -0.83
CA ARG A 78 -8.47 -8.00 -2.18
C ARG A 78 -9.07 -9.34 -2.59
N ASP A 79 -10.29 -9.29 -3.10
CA ASP A 79 -10.89 -10.36 -3.88
C ASP A 79 -10.87 -10.04 -5.39
N GLN A 80 -11.78 -9.19 -5.88
CA GLN A 80 -11.96 -8.79 -7.27
C GLN A 80 -11.44 -7.37 -7.55
N ALA A 81 -11.59 -6.46 -6.59
CA ALA A 81 -11.33 -5.04 -6.75
C ALA A 81 -10.45 -4.48 -5.62
N ALA A 82 -9.93 -3.27 -5.82
CA ALA A 82 -9.17 -2.57 -4.79
C ALA A 82 -10.08 -1.58 -4.06
N ASP A 83 -10.37 -1.84 -2.79
CA ASP A 83 -11.32 -1.05 -2.02
C ASP A 83 -10.61 -0.23 -0.91
N VAL A 84 -11.14 0.97 -0.65
CA VAL A 84 -10.91 1.74 0.57
C VAL A 84 -12.26 1.97 1.23
N VAL A 85 -12.42 1.52 2.46
CA VAL A 85 -13.65 1.69 3.24
C VAL A 85 -13.36 2.64 4.38
N ARG A 86 -14.22 3.65 4.55
CA ARG A 86 -14.17 4.62 5.64
C ARG A 86 -15.55 4.66 6.30
N ILE A 87 -15.63 4.37 7.59
CA ILE A 87 -16.90 4.38 8.34
C ILE A 87 -16.82 5.45 9.41
N VAL A 88 -17.73 6.43 9.35
CA VAL A 88 -17.89 7.44 10.39
C VAL A 88 -18.84 6.92 11.46
N GLU A 89 -18.37 6.78 12.69
CA GLU A 89 -19.12 6.31 13.85
C GLU A 89 -19.32 7.44 14.86
N GLY A 90 -20.58 7.80 15.11
CA GLY A 90 -20.93 8.79 16.13
C GLY A 90 -20.82 8.19 17.53
N LEU A 91 -19.93 8.73 18.37
CA LEU A 91 -19.70 8.21 19.72
C LEU A 91 -20.58 8.90 20.74
N THR A 92 -20.60 10.24 20.73
CA THR A 92 -21.40 11.07 21.63
C THR A 92 -21.92 12.31 20.93
N GLY A 93 -23.03 12.88 21.41
CA GLY A 93 -23.54 14.16 20.94
C GLY A 93 -23.92 14.18 19.46
N ARG A 94 -23.68 15.33 18.80
CA ARG A 94 -23.91 15.56 17.37
C ARG A 94 -22.69 16.27 16.80
N VAL A 95 -22.02 15.67 15.83
CA VAL A 95 -20.84 16.24 15.17
C VAL A 95 -21.16 16.53 13.71
N ARG A 96 -20.87 17.76 13.26
CA ARG A 96 -20.96 18.12 11.84
C ARG A 96 -19.69 17.65 11.13
N MET A 97 -19.85 16.69 10.24
CA MET A 97 -18.79 16.11 9.41
C MET A 97 -18.71 16.81 8.06
N HIS A 98 -17.51 16.77 7.50
CA HIS A 98 -17.19 17.27 6.17
C HIS A 98 -16.33 16.24 5.42
N THR A 99 -16.58 16.09 4.13
CA THR A 99 -15.71 15.31 3.24
C THR A 99 -15.38 16.06 1.98
N ASP A 100 -14.11 15.94 1.56
CA ASP A 100 -13.59 16.46 0.31
C ASP A 100 -12.83 15.33 -0.39
N LEU A 101 -13.30 14.96 -1.57
CA LEU A 101 -12.69 13.95 -2.43
C LEU A 101 -12.27 14.60 -3.73
N ARG A 102 -10.96 14.67 -3.97
CA ARG A 102 -10.40 15.12 -5.24
C ARG A 102 -9.62 13.99 -5.88
N LEU A 103 -10.18 13.41 -6.93
CA LEU A 103 -9.55 12.33 -7.68
C LEU A 103 -8.65 12.90 -8.78
N ARG A 104 -7.40 12.42 -8.83
CA ARG A 104 -6.45 12.70 -9.90
C ARG A 104 -5.63 11.46 -10.19
N PHE A 105 -5.83 10.84 -11.34
CA PHE A 105 -5.04 9.68 -11.74
C PHE A 105 -3.65 10.08 -12.21
N ASP A 106 -2.76 9.10 -12.33
CA ASP A 106 -1.38 9.28 -12.80
C ASP A 106 -0.63 10.37 -12.03
N TYR A 107 -0.65 10.25 -10.70
CA TYR A 107 0.08 11.15 -9.79
C TYR A 107 -0.32 12.62 -9.91
N GLY A 108 -1.63 12.90 -9.96
CA GLY A 108 -2.12 14.27 -10.04
C GLY A 108 -2.35 14.78 -11.47
N HIS A 109 -1.85 14.08 -12.49
CA HIS A 109 -1.80 14.58 -13.87
C HIS A 109 -3.13 14.47 -14.63
N ILE A 110 -3.90 13.41 -14.39
CA ILE A 110 -5.12 13.11 -15.14
C ILE A 110 -6.36 13.40 -14.31
N ILE A 111 -7.19 14.33 -14.80
CA ILE A 111 -8.48 14.67 -14.21
C ILE A 111 -9.57 13.75 -14.79
N PRO A 112 -10.24 12.91 -13.98
CA PRO A 112 -11.26 12.02 -14.48
C PRO A 112 -12.59 12.72 -14.77
N TRP A 113 -13.38 12.12 -15.67
CA TRP A 113 -14.78 12.52 -15.83
C TRP A 113 -15.61 11.91 -14.72
N VAL A 114 -16.30 12.77 -13.98
CA VAL A 114 -17.14 12.37 -12.85
C VAL A 114 -18.61 12.34 -13.29
N ARG A 115 -19.29 11.23 -12.98
CA ARG A 115 -20.73 11.04 -13.20
C ARG A 115 -21.36 10.57 -11.90
N ARG A 116 -22.62 10.96 -11.69
CA ARG A 116 -23.44 10.50 -10.57
C ARG A 116 -24.63 9.75 -11.13
N ASP A 117 -24.86 8.55 -10.62
CA ASP A 117 -26.06 7.76 -10.88
C ASP A 117 -26.67 7.35 -9.52
N GLY A 118 -27.76 8.03 -9.15
CA GLY A 118 -28.36 7.92 -7.82
C GLY A 118 -27.38 8.27 -6.69
N HIS A 119 -27.05 7.27 -5.88
CA HIS A 119 -26.15 7.38 -4.71
C HIS A 119 -24.69 7.07 -5.04
N GLN A 120 -24.40 6.63 -6.26
CA GLN A 120 -23.07 6.18 -6.65
C GLN A 120 -22.44 7.21 -7.57
N LEU A 121 -21.18 7.51 -7.28
CA LEU A 121 -20.37 8.39 -8.10
C LEU A 121 -19.28 7.57 -8.78
N SER A 122 -19.12 7.74 -10.08
CA SER A 122 -18.07 7.10 -10.87
C SER A 122 -17.14 8.16 -11.43
N ALA A 123 -15.84 7.95 -11.31
CA ALA A 123 -14.79 8.78 -11.91
C ALA A 123 -13.96 7.91 -12.86
N ILE A 124 -13.90 8.27 -14.14
CA ILE A 124 -13.28 7.45 -15.19
C ILE A 124 -12.25 8.28 -15.96
N ALA A 125 -11.05 7.72 -16.17
CA ALA A 125 -10.10 8.22 -17.16
C ALA A 125 -9.21 7.08 -17.68
N GLY A 126 -9.13 6.93 -19.00
CA GLY A 126 -8.28 5.90 -19.60
C GLY A 126 -8.64 4.49 -19.11
N PRO A 127 -7.67 3.68 -18.64
CA PRO A 127 -7.93 2.33 -18.15
C PRO A 127 -8.54 2.29 -16.74
N ASP A 128 -8.58 3.42 -16.02
CA ASP A 128 -8.94 3.49 -14.61
C ASP A 128 -10.37 3.99 -14.40
N SER A 129 -11.07 3.34 -13.48
CA SER A 129 -12.29 3.85 -12.89
C SER A 129 -12.28 3.71 -11.38
N VAL A 130 -12.88 4.68 -10.70
CA VAL A 130 -13.09 4.67 -9.25
C VAL A 130 -14.56 4.97 -8.97
N TRP A 131 -15.14 4.20 -8.07
CA TRP A 131 -16.56 4.26 -7.71
C TRP A 131 -16.70 4.57 -6.22
N LEU A 132 -17.42 5.62 -5.89
CA LEU A 132 -17.77 5.99 -4.52
C LEU A 132 -19.23 5.60 -4.26
N ASP A 133 -19.45 4.75 -3.26
CA ASP A 133 -20.77 4.39 -2.73
C ASP A 133 -20.91 4.94 -1.29
N THR A 134 -21.94 5.74 -1.06
CA THR A 134 -22.23 6.36 0.24
C THR A 134 -23.70 6.78 0.32
N PRO A 135 -24.35 6.70 1.50
CA PRO A 135 -25.68 7.26 1.69
C PRO A 135 -25.69 8.80 1.74
N VAL A 136 -24.52 9.44 1.87
CA VAL A 136 -24.41 10.90 1.96
C VAL A 136 -24.61 11.54 0.58
N GLU A 137 -25.43 12.58 0.53
CA GLU A 137 -25.59 13.36 -0.69
C GLU A 137 -24.35 14.23 -0.97
N VAL A 138 -23.59 13.84 -1.99
CA VAL A 138 -22.40 14.56 -2.46
C VAL A 138 -22.72 15.49 -3.63
N HIS A 139 -21.98 16.59 -3.70
CA HIS A 139 -22.05 17.55 -4.79
C HIS A 139 -20.66 17.88 -5.34
N GLY A 140 -20.61 18.17 -6.64
CA GLY A 140 -19.37 18.57 -7.30
C GLY A 140 -19.17 20.08 -7.22
N HIS A 141 -17.97 20.52 -6.83
CA HIS A 141 -17.52 21.91 -6.93
C HIS A 141 -16.01 21.91 -7.18
N ASP A 142 -15.50 22.82 -8.01
CA ASP A 142 -14.06 22.94 -8.32
C ASP A 142 -13.30 21.60 -8.56
N LEU A 143 -13.90 20.74 -9.40
CA LEU A 143 -13.36 19.41 -9.74
C LEU A 143 -13.06 18.52 -8.50
N MET A 144 -13.82 18.76 -7.42
CA MET A 144 -13.85 18.06 -6.15
C MET A 144 -15.28 17.60 -5.87
N THR A 145 -15.42 16.46 -5.20
CA THR A 145 -16.68 15.95 -4.68
C THR A 145 -16.71 16.21 -3.19
N SER A 146 -17.73 16.91 -2.70
CA SER A 146 -17.83 17.26 -1.28
C SER A 146 -19.21 17.07 -0.70
N ALA A 147 -19.26 16.97 0.62
CA ALA A 147 -20.50 16.97 1.39
C ALA A 147 -20.26 17.41 2.84
N GLU A 148 -21.30 18.04 3.41
CA GLU A 148 -21.43 18.23 4.84
C GLU A 148 -22.61 17.40 5.34
N PHE A 149 -22.47 16.75 6.49
CA PHE A 149 -23.53 15.93 7.08
C PHE A 149 -23.39 15.87 8.60
N ASP A 150 -24.50 15.67 9.30
CA ASP A 150 -24.49 15.49 10.75
C ASP A 150 -24.38 14.00 11.08
N VAL A 151 -23.61 13.67 12.13
CA VAL A 151 -23.52 12.33 12.72
C VAL A 151 -23.88 12.45 14.19
N VAL A 152 -24.89 11.71 14.65
CA VAL A 152 -25.26 11.63 16.06
C VAL A 152 -24.76 10.35 16.71
N ALA A 153 -24.72 10.31 18.04
CA ALA A 153 -24.33 9.12 18.79
C ALA A 153 -25.10 7.86 18.32
N GLY A 154 -24.37 6.82 17.95
CA GLY A 154 -24.89 5.56 17.42
C GLY A 154 -25.00 5.47 15.89
N ASP A 155 -24.87 6.59 15.18
CA ASP A 155 -24.85 6.59 13.71
C ASP A 155 -23.57 5.92 13.19
N ARG A 156 -23.71 5.19 12.07
CA ARG A 156 -22.60 4.66 11.27
C ARG A 156 -22.81 5.04 9.81
N VAL A 157 -21.95 5.89 9.27
CA VAL A 157 -22.06 6.46 7.93
C VAL A 157 -20.87 5.99 7.08
N PRO A 158 -21.08 5.04 6.16
CA PRO A 158 -19.99 4.47 5.36
C PRO A 158 -19.70 5.26 4.08
N PHE A 159 -18.46 5.18 3.64
CA PHE A 159 -17.99 5.56 2.32
C PHE A 159 -17.11 4.44 1.79
N VAL A 160 -17.46 3.88 0.64
CA VAL A 160 -16.68 2.83 -0.02
C VAL A 160 -16.17 3.36 -1.35
N LEU A 161 -14.85 3.39 -1.51
CA LEU A 161 -14.17 3.75 -2.74
C LEU A 161 -13.58 2.49 -3.39
N THR A 162 -14.08 2.11 -4.56
CA THR A 162 -13.68 0.90 -5.29
C THR A 162 -13.00 1.27 -6.59
N HIS A 163 -11.74 0.87 -6.79
CA HIS A 163 -11.10 0.90 -8.11
C HIS A 163 -11.45 -0.34 -8.92
N HIS A 164 -11.75 -0.12 -10.20
CA HIS A 164 -12.03 -1.17 -11.16
C HIS A 164 -11.54 -0.76 -12.56
N PRO A 165 -11.10 -1.70 -13.44
CA PRO A 165 -10.81 -1.37 -14.83
C PRO A 165 -12.03 -0.73 -15.51
N SER A 166 -11.81 0.38 -16.21
CA SER A 166 -12.90 1.19 -16.80
C SER A 166 -13.65 0.51 -17.95
N HIS A 167 -13.04 -0.51 -18.56
CA HIS A 167 -13.58 -1.26 -19.70
C HIS A 167 -14.34 -2.52 -19.28
N GLU A 168 -14.33 -2.85 -17.99
CA GLU A 168 -15.07 -3.95 -17.41
C GLU A 168 -16.44 -3.46 -16.88
N PRO A 169 -17.42 -4.34 -16.64
CA PRO A 169 -18.70 -3.97 -16.07
C PRO A 169 -18.57 -3.23 -14.73
N GLU A 170 -19.62 -2.51 -14.35
CA GLU A 170 -19.68 -1.83 -13.05
C GLU A 170 -19.38 -2.80 -11.88
N PRO A 171 -18.52 -2.40 -10.92
CA PRO A 171 -18.19 -3.26 -9.79
C PRO A 171 -19.40 -3.51 -8.88
N THR A 172 -19.42 -4.68 -8.25
CA THR A 172 -20.46 -5.00 -7.26
C THR A 172 -20.30 -4.13 -6.01
N ARG A 173 -21.39 -3.53 -5.54
CA ARG A 173 -21.40 -2.75 -4.29
C ARG A 173 -20.99 -3.60 -3.09
N ARG A 174 -20.21 -2.99 -2.20
CA ARG A 174 -19.73 -3.65 -0.98
C ARG A 174 -20.63 -3.31 0.19
N ASP A 175 -20.90 -4.32 1.02
CA ASP A 175 -21.44 -4.09 2.36
C ASP A 175 -20.27 -3.70 3.28
N PRO A 176 -20.19 -2.44 3.73
CA PRO A 176 -19.05 -1.93 4.50
C PRO A 176 -18.89 -2.62 5.85
N GLU A 177 -20.00 -2.99 6.50
CA GLU A 177 -19.97 -3.66 7.80
C GLU A 177 -19.47 -5.09 7.66
N ARG A 178 -19.93 -5.80 6.62
CA ARG A 178 -19.43 -7.14 6.30
C ARG A 178 -17.96 -7.12 5.89
N VAL A 179 -17.52 -6.09 5.18
CA VAL A 179 -16.13 -5.90 4.78
C VAL A 179 -15.24 -5.64 6.00
N LEU A 180 -15.69 -4.80 6.93
CA LEU A 180 -15.00 -4.55 8.19
C LEU A 180 -14.84 -5.84 8.99
N ALA A 181 -15.94 -6.56 9.25
CA ALA A 181 -15.91 -7.81 10.04
C ALA A 181 -14.95 -8.86 9.44
N ARG A 182 -14.97 -9.05 8.12
CA ARG A 182 -14.03 -9.97 7.44
C ARG A 182 -12.58 -9.52 7.52
N THR A 183 -12.34 -8.22 7.51
CA THR A 183 -10.98 -7.68 7.62
C THR A 183 -10.46 -7.89 9.05
N GLU A 184 -11.30 -7.74 10.07
CA GLU A 184 -10.98 -8.07 11.45
C GLU A 184 -10.68 -9.56 11.62
N GLU A 185 -11.55 -10.43 11.09
CA GLU A 185 -11.36 -11.89 11.09
C GLU A 185 -10.02 -12.28 10.46
N PHE A 186 -9.69 -11.71 9.29
CA PHE A 186 -8.42 -11.97 8.62
C PHE A 186 -7.22 -11.61 9.49
N TRP A 187 -7.21 -10.41 10.10
CA TRP A 187 -6.09 -9.99 10.94
C TRP A 187 -5.99 -10.82 12.22
N ALA A 188 -7.12 -11.14 12.85
CA ALA A 188 -7.16 -12.02 14.03
C ALA A 188 -6.65 -13.43 13.72
N GLU A 189 -7.09 -14.02 12.60
CA GLU A 189 -6.61 -15.33 12.12
C GLU A 189 -5.11 -15.27 11.82
N TRP A 190 -4.67 -14.30 11.03
CA TRP A 190 -3.26 -14.16 10.67
C TRP A 190 -2.38 -14.02 11.91
N THR A 191 -2.69 -13.07 12.80
CA THR A 191 -1.90 -12.82 14.02
C THR A 191 -1.95 -13.96 15.04
N SER A 192 -2.95 -14.85 14.98
CA SER A 192 -3.02 -16.03 15.85
C SER A 192 -1.86 -17.02 15.64
N HIS A 193 -1.22 -16.97 14.46
CA HIS A 193 -0.06 -17.80 14.12
C HIS A 193 1.27 -17.27 14.69
N LEU A 194 1.28 -16.07 15.26
CA LEU A 194 2.49 -15.45 15.81
C LEU A 194 3.09 -16.32 16.94
N SER A 195 4.32 -16.73 16.75
CA SER A 195 5.16 -17.36 17.75
C SER A 195 6.31 -16.44 18.14
N TYR A 196 6.19 -15.76 19.29
CA TYR A 196 7.23 -14.90 19.84
C TYR A 196 7.16 -14.83 21.37
N ASP A 197 8.27 -15.15 22.04
CA ASP A 197 8.39 -15.19 23.52
C ASP A 197 9.39 -14.15 24.08
N GLY A 198 9.86 -13.23 23.23
CA GLY A 198 10.82 -12.20 23.61
C GLY A 198 10.20 -11.02 24.39
N GLY A 199 11.05 -10.11 24.84
CA GLY A 199 10.68 -9.02 25.75
C GLY A 199 9.88 -7.85 25.14
N TRP A 200 9.66 -7.83 23.82
CA TRP A 200 9.04 -6.68 23.11
C TRP A 200 7.83 -7.08 22.24
N PRO A 201 6.83 -7.80 22.78
CA PRO A 201 5.76 -8.41 21.98
C PRO A 201 4.92 -7.39 21.18
N GLU A 202 4.62 -6.23 21.76
CA GLU A 202 3.82 -5.19 21.10
C GLU A 202 4.54 -4.59 19.88
N ALA A 203 5.82 -4.22 20.05
CA ALA A 203 6.64 -3.67 18.96
C ALA A 203 6.85 -4.70 17.84
N VAL A 204 7.00 -5.98 18.18
CA VAL A 204 7.11 -7.08 17.20
C VAL A 204 5.80 -7.27 16.44
N ARG A 205 4.66 -7.39 17.13
CA ARG A 205 3.33 -7.50 16.49
C ARG A 205 3.08 -6.37 15.50
N ARG A 206 3.27 -5.12 15.94
CA ARG A 206 3.07 -3.93 15.09
C ARG A 206 4.00 -3.91 13.88
N SER A 207 5.25 -4.31 14.06
CA SER A 207 6.22 -4.41 12.95
C SER A 207 5.80 -5.47 11.94
N LEU A 208 5.41 -6.66 12.40
CA LEU A 208 5.00 -7.77 11.53
C LEU A 208 3.73 -7.44 10.74
N VAL A 209 2.72 -6.82 11.38
CA VAL A 209 1.52 -6.34 10.69
C VAL A 209 1.87 -5.32 9.59
N THR A 210 2.84 -4.45 9.84
CA THR A 210 3.32 -3.47 8.84
C THR A 210 4.01 -4.16 7.67
N LEU A 211 4.91 -5.11 7.95
CA LEU A 211 5.60 -5.92 6.93
C LEU A 211 4.63 -6.74 6.09
N LYS A 212 3.63 -7.37 6.73
CA LYS A 212 2.52 -8.05 6.02
C LYS A 212 1.76 -7.09 5.11
N GLY A 213 1.53 -5.87 5.56
CA GLY A 213 0.91 -4.79 4.78
C GLY A 213 1.67 -4.38 3.52
N LEU A 214 2.98 -4.66 3.44
CA LEU A 214 3.82 -4.40 2.26
C LEU A 214 3.89 -5.60 1.30
N THR A 215 3.21 -6.71 1.61
CA THR A 215 3.18 -7.89 0.77
C THR A 215 2.06 -7.81 -0.27
N TYR A 216 2.40 -7.90 -1.55
CA TYR A 216 1.45 -7.94 -2.66
C TYR A 216 0.92 -9.36 -2.88
N ALA A 217 -0.13 -9.69 -2.12
CA ALA A 217 -0.75 -11.02 -2.06
C ALA A 217 -1.01 -11.70 -3.43
N PRO A 218 -1.44 -11.00 -4.51
CA PRO A 218 -1.70 -11.65 -5.79
C PRO A 218 -0.49 -12.34 -6.44
N SER A 219 0.73 -11.97 -6.05
CA SER A 219 1.94 -12.50 -6.69
C SER A 219 3.02 -12.97 -5.72
N GLY A 220 3.02 -12.52 -4.47
CA GLY A 220 4.03 -12.80 -3.45
C GLY A 220 5.15 -11.76 -3.33
N GLY A 221 5.23 -10.77 -4.24
CA GLY A 221 6.24 -9.71 -4.15
C GLY A 221 6.05 -8.80 -2.93
N ILE A 222 7.14 -8.36 -2.31
CA ILE A 222 7.14 -7.51 -1.11
C ILE A 222 7.79 -6.18 -1.47
N VAL A 223 7.08 -5.06 -1.27
CA VAL A 223 7.66 -3.74 -1.60
C VAL A 223 8.58 -3.24 -0.49
N GLY A 224 9.63 -2.49 -0.86
CA GLY A 224 10.46 -1.80 0.14
C GLY A 224 9.68 -0.74 0.92
N ALA A 225 8.80 0.02 0.24
CA ALA A 225 7.86 0.94 0.87
C ALA A 225 6.59 1.10 0.03
N ALA A 226 5.53 1.64 0.64
CA ALA A 226 4.28 1.93 -0.08
C ALA A 226 4.27 3.28 -0.82
N THR A 227 5.37 4.03 -0.76
CA THR A 227 5.51 5.38 -1.32
C THR A 227 6.70 5.47 -2.28
N THR A 228 6.71 6.52 -3.08
CA THR A 228 7.85 6.92 -3.91
C THR A 228 8.36 8.28 -3.47
N SER A 229 9.62 8.59 -3.77
CA SER A 229 10.17 9.95 -3.79
C SER A 229 10.09 10.74 -2.50
N LEU A 230 9.98 10.04 -1.37
CA LEU A 230 10.27 10.67 -0.09
C LEU A 230 11.79 10.86 0.01
N PRO A 231 12.26 12.06 0.36
CA PRO A 231 13.68 12.36 0.33
C PRO A 231 14.42 11.72 1.51
N GLU A 232 15.63 11.21 1.26
CA GLU A 232 16.56 10.82 2.35
C GLU A 232 16.91 12.03 3.23
N ASP A 233 17.11 13.19 2.59
CA ASP A 233 17.37 14.48 3.24
C ASP A 233 16.46 15.53 2.59
N LEU A 234 15.73 16.32 3.38
CA LEU A 234 14.87 17.40 2.86
C LEU A 234 15.65 18.34 1.93
N GLY A 235 15.10 18.61 0.74
CA GLY A 235 15.74 19.37 -0.34
C GLY A 235 16.83 18.61 -1.11
N GLY A 236 17.12 17.37 -0.73
CA GLY A 236 18.06 16.48 -1.40
C GLY A 236 17.47 15.85 -2.66
N SER A 237 18.36 15.30 -3.51
CA SER A 237 17.99 14.66 -4.76
C SER A 237 17.84 13.14 -4.69
N ARG A 238 18.07 12.53 -3.52
CA ARG A 238 17.98 11.08 -3.30
C ARG A 238 16.55 10.69 -2.94
N ASN A 239 15.68 10.77 -3.95
CA ASN A 239 14.24 10.61 -3.83
C ASN A 239 13.85 9.49 -4.81
N TRP A 240 13.85 8.24 -4.34
CA TRP A 240 13.67 7.05 -5.19
C TRP A 240 12.29 6.44 -5.04
N ASP A 241 11.88 5.66 -6.03
CA ASP A 241 10.68 4.84 -5.92
C ASP A 241 10.98 3.51 -5.22
N TYR A 242 10.40 3.33 -4.04
CA TYR A 242 10.57 2.16 -3.18
C TYR A 242 9.40 1.16 -3.30
N ARG A 243 8.45 1.38 -4.23
CA ARG A 243 7.27 0.52 -4.43
C ARG A 243 7.56 -0.75 -5.24
N TYR A 244 8.83 -1.15 -5.27
CA TYR A 244 9.33 -2.33 -5.98
C TYR A 244 9.84 -3.38 -5.01
N CYS A 245 9.92 -4.62 -5.49
CA CYS A 245 10.46 -5.73 -4.73
C CYS A 245 11.98 -5.75 -4.86
N TRP A 246 12.65 -5.11 -3.90
CA TRP A 246 14.07 -5.25 -3.69
C TRP A 246 14.34 -6.61 -3.05
N LEU A 247 15.25 -7.38 -3.64
CA LEU A 247 15.53 -8.72 -3.15
C LEU A 247 16.06 -8.68 -1.72
N ARG A 248 16.92 -7.71 -1.40
CA ARG A 248 17.43 -7.42 -0.06
C ARG A 248 16.35 -7.16 0.97
N ASP A 249 15.51 -6.16 0.74
CA ASP A 249 14.47 -5.77 1.70
C ASP A 249 13.44 -6.89 1.91
N ALA A 250 13.13 -7.63 0.84
CA ALA A 250 12.26 -8.78 0.92
C ALA A 250 12.87 -9.91 1.76
N THR A 251 14.18 -10.18 1.65
CA THR A 251 14.83 -11.25 2.44
C THR A 251 14.81 -10.91 3.93
N PHE A 252 15.11 -9.66 4.33
CA PHE A 252 14.99 -9.24 5.73
C PHE A 252 13.55 -9.28 6.26
N THR A 253 12.58 -8.90 5.44
CA THR A 253 11.16 -9.04 5.77
C THR A 253 10.78 -10.49 6.05
N LEU A 254 11.26 -11.41 5.20
CA LEU A 254 10.98 -12.84 5.30
C LEU A 254 11.69 -13.49 6.48
N GLN A 255 12.91 -13.09 6.80
CA GLN A 255 13.60 -13.52 8.01
C GLN A 255 12.80 -13.17 9.27
N ALA A 256 12.25 -11.95 9.34
CA ALA A 256 11.41 -11.53 10.45
C ALA A 256 10.10 -12.35 10.54
N LEU A 257 9.43 -12.58 9.41
CA LEU A 257 8.21 -13.39 9.33
C LEU A 257 8.46 -14.86 9.70
N LEU A 258 9.46 -15.50 9.11
CA LEU A 258 9.84 -16.89 9.39
C LEU A 258 10.26 -17.09 10.85
N GLY A 259 11.10 -16.18 11.36
CA GLY A 259 11.54 -16.21 12.76
C GLY A 259 10.40 -16.05 13.78
N THR A 260 9.19 -15.68 13.33
CA THR A 260 8.01 -15.48 14.18
C THR A 260 6.82 -16.37 13.79
N GLY A 261 7.03 -17.39 12.95
CA GLY A 261 6.04 -18.44 12.65
C GLY A 261 5.27 -18.27 11.33
N PHE A 262 5.55 -17.23 10.54
CA PHE A 262 4.84 -16.92 9.30
C PHE A 262 5.52 -17.52 8.07
N VAL A 263 5.16 -18.77 7.74
CA VAL A 263 5.78 -19.54 6.65
C VAL A 263 5.11 -19.36 5.28
N GLU A 264 3.84 -18.95 5.25
CA GLU A 264 3.07 -18.83 4.00
C GLU A 264 3.62 -17.73 3.09
N GLU A 265 4.01 -16.59 3.68
CA GLU A 265 4.60 -15.45 2.99
C GLU A 265 5.94 -15.83 2.33
N ALA A 266 6.75 -16.64 3.00
CA ALA A 266 7.99 -17.15 2.47
C ALA A 266 7.77 -18.12 1.29
N GLY A 267 6.73 -18.97 1.37
CA GLY A 267 6.33 -19.81 0.25
C GLY A 267 5.89 -18.99 -0.97
N ALA A 268 5.02 -18.00 -0.75
CA ALA A 268 4.52 -17.12 -1.81
C ALA A 268 5.65 -16.29 -2.45
N TRP A 269 6.58 -15.77 -1.65
CA TRP A 269 7.72 -15.03 -2.17
C TRP A 269 8.71 -15.94 -2.91
N ARG A 270 8.97 -17.17 -2.43
CA ARG A 270 9.81 -18.13 -3.17
C ARG A 270 9.22 -18.40 -4.55
N ASP A 271 7.91 -18.65 -4.63
CA ASP A 271 7.23 -18.90 -5.90
C ASP A 271 7.23 -17.66 -6.80
N TRP A 272 7.16 -16.46 -6.21
CA TRP A 272 7.39 -15.20 -6.92
C TRP A 272 8.82 -15.11 -7.48
N LEU A 273 9.83 -15.38 -6.66
CA LEU A 273 11.24 -15.28 -7.01
C LEU A 273 11.55 -16.21 -8.19
N LEU A 274 11.15 -17.48 -8.08
CA LEU A 274 11.36 -18.47 -9.14
C LEU A 274 10.81 -17.99 -10.49
N ARG A 275 9.63 -17.36 -10.50
CA ARG A 275 9.07 -16.76 -11.72
C ARG A 275 9.81 -15.51 -12.19
N ALA A 276 10.23 -14.64 -11.26
CA ALA A 276 10.89 -13.38 -11.57
C ALA A 276 12.30 -13.59 -12.16
N VAL A 277 13.04 -14.56 -11.61
CA VAL A 277 14.42 -14.88 -12.01
C VAL A 277 14.51 -15.97 -13.08
N ALA A 278 13.40 -16.63 -13.42
CA ALA A 278 13.34 -17.57 -14.53
C ALA A 278 13.99 -16.98 -15.80
N GLY A 279 14.77 -17.81 -16.50
CA GLY A 279 15.64 -17.38 -17.58
C GLY A 279 17.11 -17.66 -17.24
N ASP A 280 17.99 -16.72 -17.57
CA ASP A 280 19.41 -16.79 -17.25
C ASP A 280 19.67 -16.28 -15.81
N PRO A 281 20.22 -17.11 -14.90
CA PRO A 281 20.59 -16.69 -13.55
C PRO A 281 21.67 -15.59 -13.51
N ALA A 282 22.43 -15.42 -14.59
CA ALA A 282 23.36 -14.29 -14.75
C ALA A 282 22.64 -12.93 -14.87
N ASP A 283 21.35 -12.94 -15.23
CA ASP A 283 20.51 -11.75 -15.37
C ASP A 283 19.76 -11.42 -14.06
N LEU A 284 20.23 -11.88 -12.90
CA LEU A 284 19.64 -11.49 -11.61
C LEU A 284 19.74 -9.97 -11.44
N GLN A 285 18.62 -9.33 -11.12
CA GLN A 285 18.51 -7.90 -10.84
C GLN A 285 18.35 -7.67 -9.34
N ILE A 286 18.78 -6.50 -8.87
CA ILE A 286 18.66 -6.15 -7.45
C ILE A 286 17.21 -5.93 -7.00
N MET A 287 16.34 -5.59 -7.95
CA MET A 287 14.92 -5.39 -7.71
C MET A 287 14.09 -5.70 -8.95
N TYR A 288 12.81 -5.97 -8.72
CA TYR A 288 11.82 -6.26 -9.74
C TYR A 288 10.52 -5.52 -9.43
N GLY A 289 9.66 -5.36 -10.44
CA GLY A 289 8.29 -4.92 -10.20
C GLY A 289 7.55 -5.95 -9.35
N ILE A 290 6.47 -5.55 -8.68
CA ILE A 290 5.83 -6.40 -7.68
C ILE A 290 5.29 -7.72 -8.25
N ASP A 291 5.09 -7.84 -9.57
CA ASP A 291 4.70 -9.08 -10.26
C ASP A 291 5.86 -9.89 -10.86
N GLY A 292 7.11 -9.44 -10.67
CA GLY A 292 8.33 -10.04 -11.20
C GLY A 292 8.83 -9.42 -12.51
N ARG A 293 8.20 -8.34 -13.01
CA ARG A 293 8.69 -7.67 -14.22
C ARG A 293 10.10 -7.07 -14.03
N ARG A 294 10.90 -7.16 -15.09
CA ARG A 294 12.31 -6.75 -15.11
C ARG A 294 12.55 -5.27 -15.47
N ARG A 295 11.67 -4.71 -16.30
CA ARG A 295 11.81 -3.33 -16.80
C ARG A 295 11.14 -2.36 -15.86
N LEU A 296 11.94 -1.48 -15.24
CA LEU A 296 11.50 -0.42 -14.33
C LEU A 296 12.00 0.94 -14.83
N PRO A 297 11.52 1.41 -16.00
CA PRO A 297 11.96 2.68 -16.57
C PRO A 297 11.71 3.82 -15.59
N GLU A 298 12.74 4.63 -15.36
CA GLU A 298 12.68 5.77 -14.45
C GLU A 298 12.26 7.05 -15.17
N TYR A 299 11.38 7.82 -14.55
CA TYR A 299 10.89 9.11 -15.04
C TYR A 299 10.80 10.11 -13.89
N GLU A 300 11.08 11.37 -14.17
CA GLU A 300 10.84 12.49 -13.26
C GLU A 300 9.48 13.12 -13.55
N LEU A 301 8.67 13.36 -12.51
CA LEU A 301 7.34 13.96 -12.57
C LEU A 301 7.45 15.46 -12.29
N GLU A 302 7.74 16.25 -13.32
CA GLU A 302 8.08 17.69 -13.19
C GLU A 302 6.94 18.58 -12.66
N TRP A 303 5.69 18.11 -12.68
CA TRP A 303 4.55 18.87 -12.15
C TRP A 303 4.38 18.72 -10.63
N LEU A 304 5.08 17.78 -10.00
CA LEU A 304 5.05 17.59 -8.55
C LEU A 304 6.23 18.32 -7.89
N PRO A 305 5.99 19.20 -6.91
CA PRO A 305 7.06 19.89 -6.18
C PRO A 305 7.93 18.93 -5.33
N GLY A 306 7.39 17.76 -4.97
CA GLY A 306 8.03 16.82 -4.06
C GLY A 306 7.59 17.03 -2.61
N TYR A 307 7.88 16.02 -1.77
CA TYR A 307 7.58 16.10 -0.35
C TYR A 307 8.37 17.26 0.28
N GLU A 308 7.69 18.18 0.97
CA GLU A 308 8.32 19.37 1.57
C GLU A 308 9.21 20.12 0.56
N ASP A 309 8.70 20.34 -0.65
CA ASP A 309 9.39 21.01 -1.77
C ASP A 309 10.77 20.40 -2.13
N SER A 310 10.88 19.06 -2.03
CA SER A 310 12.11 18.31 -2.32
C SER A 310 12.06 17.61 -3.70
N PRO A 311 12.47 18.28 -4.79
CA PRO A 311 12.60 17.64 -6.10
C PRO A 311 13.91 16.84 -6.21
N PRO A 312 13.99 15.90 -7.16
CA PRO A 312 12.93 15.54 -8.10
C PRO A 312 11.99 14.47 -7.54
N VAL A 313 10.79 14.38 -8.12
CA VAL A 313 9.87 13.26 -7.88
C VAL A 313 10.10 12.22 -8.96
N ARG A 314 10.55 11.02 -8.58
CA ARG A 314 10.80 9.89 -9.46
C ARG A 314 9.72 8.83 -9.37
N ILE A 315 9.45 8.19 -10.51
CA ILE A 315 8.78 6.90 -10.57
C ILE A 315 9.63 5.95 -11.38
N GLY A 316 9.50 4.65 -11.16
CA GLY A 316 10.51 3.73 -11.70
C GLY A 316 11.78 3.76 -10.88
N ASN A 317 12.75 2.93 -11.26
CA ASN A 317 13.99 2.87 -10.52
C ASN A 317 15.13 2.43 -11.43
N GLY A 318 16.01 3.39 -11.76
CA GLY A 318 17.16 3.18 -12.64
C GLY A 318 18.21 2.24 -12.05
N ALA A 319 18.14 1.94 -10.74
CA ALA A 319 19.04 0.98 -10.12
C ALA A 319 18.73 -0.48 -10.51
N ALA A 320 17.59 -0.76 -11.14
CA ALA A 320 17.22 -2.11 -11.56
C ALA A 320 18.24 -2.80 -12.49
N GLY A 321 19.06 -2.03 -13.21
CA GLY A 321 20.16 -2.54 -14.05
C GLY A 321 21.55 -2.52 -13.40
N GLN A 322 21.64 -2.13 -12.13
CA GLN A 322 22.91 -2.15 -11.39
C GLN A 322 23.28 -3.57 -10.99
N PHE A 323 24.59 -3.80 -10.90
CA PHE A 323 25.16 -5.06 -10.44
C PHE A 323 25.62 -4.90 -8.99
N GLN A 324 24.97 -5.61 -8.07
CA GLN A 324 25.29 -5.61 -6.65
C GLN A 324 25.43 -7.06 -6.16
N LEU A 325 26.64 -7.44 -5.74
CA LEU A 325 27.00 -8.85 -5.49
C LEU A 325 26.28 -9.47 -4.28
N ASP A 326 25.88 -8.65 -3.31
CA ASP A 326 25.16 -9.06 -2.09
C ASP A 326 23.85 -9.79 -2.40
N VAL A 327 23.15 -9.39 -3.46
CA VAL A 327 21.82 -9.91 -3.81
C VAL A 327 21.84 -11.42 -4.05
N TRP A 328 22.93 -11.96 -4.61
CA TRP A 328 23.05 -13.42 -4.76
C TRP A 328 23.15 -14.11 -3.41
N GLY A 329 23.93 -13.55 -2.48
CA GLY A 329 24.06 -14.10 -1.12
C GLY A 329 22.75 -14.03 -0.36
N GLU A 330 22.03 -12.93 -0.46
CA GLU A 330 20.72 -12.73 0.21
C GLU A 330 19.65 -13.68 -0.32
N VAL A 331 19.60 -13.90 -1.64
CA VAL A 331 18.68 -14.87 -2.23
C VAL A 331 19.03 -16.30 -1.81
N LEU A 332 20.31 -16.68 -1.85
CA LEU A 332 20.76 -18.00 -1.41
C LEU A 332 20.44 -18.24 0.08
N ASP A 333 20.66 -17.22 0.92
CA ASP A 333 20.34 -17.26 2.36
C ASP A 333 18.83 -17.42 2.58
N MET A 334 17.98 -16.67 1.87
CA MET A 334 16.53 -16.85 1.98
C MET A 334 16.10 -18.27 1.57
N LEU A 335 16.58 -18.78 0.42
CA LEU A 335 16.23 -20.13 -0.04
C LEU A 335 16.69 -21.20 0.95
N HIS A 336 17.82 -20.97 1.63
CA HIS A 336 18.30 -21.81 2.72
C HIS A 336 17.35 -21.76 3.92
N ILE A 337 17.05 -20.57 4.45
CA ILE A 337 16.17 -20.38 5.61
C ILE A 337 14.76 -20.95 5.33
N ALA A 338 14.22 -20.74 4.13
CA ALA A 338 12.94 -21.31 3.72
C ALA A 338 12.93 -22.84 3.83
N ARG A 339 14.00 -23.50 3.36
CA ARG A 339 14.15 -24.96 3.43
C ARG A 339 14.30 -25.44 4.88
N GLU A 340 15.10 -24.75 5.69
CA GLU A 340 15.23 -25.07 7.13
C GLU A 340 13.91 -24.89 7.88
N SER A 341 13.05 -23.97 7.43
CA SER A 341 11.71 -23.71 7.99
C SER A 341 10.64 -24.71 7.51
N GLY A 342 11.03 -25.78 6.79
CA GLY A 342 10.11 -26.84 6.36
C GLY A 342 9.36 -26.58 5.05
N LEU A 343 9.66 -25.48 4.33
CA LEU A 343 9.17 -25.31 2.96
C LEU A 343 9.88 -26.32 2.06
N SER A 344 9.10 -27.20 1.42
CA SER A 344 9.65 -28.23 0.53
C SER A 344 10.55 -27.59 -0.53
N ALA A 345 11.73 -28.19 -0.72
CA ALA A 345 12.59 -27.85 -1.84
C ALA A 345 11.89 -28.28 -3.13
N ALA A 346 11.21 -27.35 -3.80
CA ALA A 346 10.84 -27.54 -5.18
C ALA A 346 12.14 -27.85 -5.96
N PRO A 347 12.21 -28.91 -6.79
CA PRO A 347 13.41 -29.27 -7.54
C PRO A 347 14.02 -28.07 -8.29
N ASP A 348 13.15 -27.26 -8.90
CA ASP A 348 13.52 -26.05 -9.64
C ASP A 348 14.25 -25.00 -8.77
N ALA A 349 14.00 -24.97 -7.46
CA ALA A 349 14.66 -24.05 -6.54
C ALA A 349 16.09 -24.47 -6.18
N TRP A 350 16.41 -25.76 -6.25
CA TRP A 350 17.78 -26.24 -6.05
C TRP A 350 18.65 -25.98 -7.28
N ASP A 351 18.11 -26.22 -8.47
CA ASP A 351 18.80 -25.96 -9.73
C ASP A 351 19.12 -24.47 -9.89
N LEU A 352 18.21 -23.59 -9.47
CA LEU A 352 18.47 -22.15 -9.41
C LEU A 352 19.67 -21.80 -8.50
N GLN A 353 19.74 -22.39 -7.30
CA GLN A 353 20.84 -22.12 -6.36
C GLN A 353 22.19 -22.56 -6.93
N LEU A 354 22.23 -23.73 -7.59
CA LEU A 354 23.45 -24.21 -8.26
C LEU A 354 23.89 -23.24 -9.35
N ALA A 355 22.97 -22.81 -10.21
CA ALA A 355 23.30 -21.88 -11.28
C ALA A 355 23.73 -20.48 -10.78
N MET A 356 23.15 -20.01 -9.66
CA MET A 356 23.60 -18.78 -8.99
C MET A 356 25.03 -18.92 -8.44
N LEU A 357 25.36 -20.07 -7.85
CA LEU A 357 26.72 -20.35 -7.35
C LEU A 357 27.74 -20.45 -8.48
N GLU A 358 27.39 -21.10 -9.59
CA GLU A 358 28.24 -21.16 -10.80
C GLU A 358 28.53 -19.76 -11.35
N PHE A 359 27.52 -18.89 -11.39
CA PHE A 359 27.73 -17.49 -11.77
C PHE A 359 28.66 -16.77 -10.79
N LEU A 360 28.44 -16.90 -9.48
CA LEU A 360 29.25 -16.25 -8.46
C LEU A 360 30.72 -16.68 -8.49
N GLU A 361 31.01 -17.97 -8.70
CA GLU A 361 32.36 -18.51 -8.77
C GLU A 361 33.23 -17.76 -9.80
N GLY A 362 32.63 -17.38 -10.93
CA GLY A 362 33.30 -16.62 -12.00
C GLY A 362 33.25 -15.09 -11.85
N ASN A 363 32.40 -14.54 -10.98
CA ASN A 363 32.06 -13.11 -11.00
C ASN A 363 32.28 -12.38 -9.65
N TRP A 364 32.64 -13.07 -8.56
CA TRP A 364 32.77 -12.47 -7.23
C TRP A 364 33.83 -11.36 -7.09
N GLN A 365 34.80 -11.27 -8.01
CA GLN A 365 35.82 -10.20 -8.04
C GLN A 365 35.43 -9.00 -8.89
N ARG A 366 34.27 -9.03 -9.56
CA ARG A 366 33.82 -7.89 -10.36
C ARG A 366 33.46 -6.73 -9.43
N ALA A 367 33.83 -5.52 -9.83
CA ALA A 367 33.42 -4.31 -9.12
C ALA A 367 31.89 -4.21 -9.11
N ASP A 368 31.32 -4.07 -7.91
CA ASP A 368 29.91 -3.86 -7.66
C ASP A 368 29.58 -2.37 -7.54
N LYS A 369 28.28 -2.04 -7.60
CA LYS A 369 27.75 -0.69 -7.46
C LYS A 369 26.93 -0.57 -6.18
N SER A 370 27.62 -0.76 -5.06
CA SER A 370 27.10 -0.64 -3.69
C SER A 370 27.14 0.78 -3.17
#